data_AF-A0A1W9PTJ0-F1
#
_entry.id   AF-A0A1W9PTJ0-F1
#
_cell.length_a   1.000
_cell.length_b   1.000
_cell.length_c   1.000
_cell.angle_alpha   90.00
_cell.angle_beta   90.00
_cell.angle_gamma   90.00
#
_symmetry.space_group_name_H-M   'P 1'
#
loop_
_entity.id
_entity.type
_entity.pdbx_description
1 polymer ?
#
loop_
_entity_poly.entity_id
_entity_poly.type
_entity_poly.pdbx_seq_one_letter_code
_entity_poly.pdbx_strand_id
1 'polypeptide(L)'
;MTEVINWYSLLNSDNLLKTWEANLAFRGEQVYLDARDGTHVEGRVLGLNPDGSLRLGTGPGETHTFRIGEIRLRASINHFSEAFFRDDAGSAFCDCDYVVDDGLHS
;
A
#
# COMPACT_ATOMS: atom_id res chain seq x y z
N MET A 1 14.82 -27.14 -3.46
CA MET A 1 13.97 -26.50 -2.43
C MET A 1 14.89 -26.02 -1.31
N THR A 2 15.81 -25.08 -1.62
CA THR A 2 17.01 -24.82 -0.80
C THR A 2 17.20 -23.35 -0.42
N GLU A 3 16.45 -22.43 -1.03
CA GLU A 3 16.58 -20.98 -0.83
C GLU A 3 16.19 -20.51 0.59
N VAL A 4 15.18 -21.14 1.19
CA VAL A 4 14.64 -20.70 2.50
C VAL A 4 15.60 -21.02 3.67
N ILE A 5 16.42 -22.07 3.55
CA ILE A 5 17.32 -22.53 4.64
C ILE A 5 18.48 -21.53 4.86
N ASN A 6 18.90 -20.79 3.84
CA ASN A 6 20.00 -19.84 3.94
C ASN A 6 19.62 -18.54 4.66
N TRP A 7 18.34 -18.19 4.73
CA TRP A 7 17.90 -16.98 5.45
C TRP A 7 17.91 -17.17 6.96
N TYR A 8 17.71 -18.39 7.47
CA TYR A 8 17.71 -18.68 8.90
C TYR A 8 19.04 -18.34 9.58
N SER A 9 20.18 -18.59 8.93
CA SER A 9 21.50 -18.23 9.45
C SER A 9 21.74 -16.70 9.44
N LEU A 10 21.00 -15.97 8.61
CA LEU A 10 21.07 -14.51 8.48
C LEU A 10 20.10 -13.75 9.39
N LEU A 11 19.15 -14.44 10.05
CA LEU A 11 18.12 -13.81 10.89
C LEU A 11 18.68 -12.93 12.01
N ASN A 12 19.84 -13.29 12.56
CA ASN A 12 20.51 -12.54 13.63
C ASN A 12 21.55 -11.54 13.11
N SER A 13 21.59 -11.30 11.79
CA SER A 13 22.55 -10.39 11.18
C SER A 13 21.86 -9.15 10.64
N ASP A 14 22.57 -8.02 10.66
CA ASP A 14 22.14 -6.77 10.01
C ASP A 14 21.87 -6.96 8.50
N ASN A 15 22.38 -8.04 7.91
CA ASN A 15 22.21 -8.34 6.49
C ASN A 15 20.74 -8.58 6.13
N LEU A 16 19.98 -9.24 7.00
CA LEU A 16 18.55 -9.45 6.77
C LEU A 16 17.82 -8.12 6.71
N LEU A 17 18.00 -7.27 7.71
CA LEU A 17 17.30 -5.98 7.78
C LEU A 17 17.68 -5.07 6.60
N LYS A 18 18.97 -5.01 6.25
CA LYS A 18 19.44 -4.24 5.08
C LYS A 18 18.83 -4.75 3.78
N THR A 19 18.79 -6.06 3.60
CA THR A 19 18.19 -6.66 2.40
C THR A 19 16.69 -6.44 2.37
N TRP A 20 16.02 -6.51 3.52
CA TRP A 20 14.59 -6.25 3.62
C TRP A 20 14.25 -4.79 3.33
N GLU A 21 15.00 -3.83 3.89
CA GLU A 21 14.87 -2.39 3.59
C GLU A 21 15.04 -2.13 2.09
N ALA A 22 16.00 -2.79 1.44
CA ALA A 22 16.26 -2.65 0.01
C ALA A 22 15.14 -3.21 -0.88
N ASN A 23 14.40 -4.21 -0.39
CA ASN A 23 13.31 -4.87 -1.11
C ASN A 23 11.94 -4.56 -0.49
N LEU A 24 11.82 -3.47 0.28
CA LEU A 24 10.61 -3.14 1.00
C LEU A 24 9.48 -2.81 0.02
N ALA A 25 8.41 -3.62 0.08
CA ALA A 25 7.22 -3.38 -0.71
C ALA A 25 6.63 -2.00 -0.41
N PHE A 26 6.16 -1.32 -1.45
CA PHE A 26 5.48 -0.01 -1.37
C PHE A 26 6.32 1.12 -0.79
N ARG A 27 7.66 0.98 -0.75
CA ARG A 27 8.56 2.04 -0.28
C ARG A 27 8.35 3.32 -1.10
N GLY A 28 8.08 4.42 -0.39
CA GLY A 28 7.78 5.71 -1.00
C GLY A 28 6.35 5.86 -1.50
N GLU A 29 5.50 4.83 -1.44
CA GLU A 29 4.11 4.90 -1.88
C GLU A 29 3.16 5.33 -0.76
N GLN A 30 2.01 5.89 -1.15
CA GLN A 30 0.91 6.16 -0.24
C GLN A 30 0.11 4.88 0.02
N VAL A 31 -0.07 4.55 1.30
CA VAL A 31 -0.71 3.32 1.73
C VAL A 31 -1.73 3.55 2.82
N TYR A 32 -2.61 2.57 2.96
CA TYR A 32 -3.49 2.36 4.09
C TYR A 32 -2.87 1.31 5.00
N LEU A 33 -2.81 1.58 6.30
CA LEU A 33 -2.36 0.64 7.31
C LEU A 33 -3.49 0.37 8.31
N ASP A 34 -3.87 -0.90 8.42
CA ASP A 34 -4.75 -1.42 9.45
C ASP A 34 -3.89 -1.94 10.61
N ALA A 35 -3.85 -1.20 11.70
CA ALA A 35 -3.11 -1.58 12.90
C ALA A 35 -3.90 -2.62 13.71
N ARG A 36 -3.18 -3.38 14.54
CA ARG A 36 -3.79 -4.45 15.36
C ARG A 36 -4.83 -3.96 16.36
N ASP A 37 -4.74 -2.71 16.80
CA ASP A 37 -5.70 -2.07 17.72
C ASP A 37 -6.97 -1.56 17.02
N GLY A 38 -7.10 -1.80 15.72
CA GLY A 38 -8.22 -1.32 14.91
C GLY A 38 -8.02 0.11 14.38
N THR A 39 -6.88 0.73 14.64
CA THR A 39 -6.56 2.05 14.09
C THR A 39 -6.28 1.94 12.59
N HIS A 40 -6.94 2.78 11.81
CA HIS A 40 -6.66 2.93 10.38
C HIS A 40 -5.78 4.16 10.16
N VAL A 41 -4.64 3.99 9.50
CA VAL A 41 -3.66 5.05 9.31
C VAL A 41 -3.30 5.19 7.84
N GLU A 42 -3.44 6.39 7.31
CA GLU A 42 -2.94 6.76 5.98
C GLU A 42 -1.54 7.36 6.08
N GLY A 43 -0.63 6.92 5.21
CA GLY A 43 0.68 7.56 5.14
C GLY A 43 1.58 7.02 4.04
N ARG A 44 2.77 7.61 3.93
CA ARG A 44 3.82 7.18 3.01
C ARG A 44 4.77 6.22 3.69
N VAL A 45 5.08 5.08 3.06
CA VAL A 45 6.10 4.15 3.60
C VAL A 45 7.48 4.78 3.48
N LEU A 46 8.15 4.99 4.62
CA LEU A 46 9.48 5.59 4.66
C LEU A 46 10.61 4.55 4.73
N GLY A 47 10.32 3.38 5.32
CA GLY A 47 11.31 2.34 5.56
C GLY A 47 11.02 1.56 6.83
N LEU A 48 12.06 0.95 7.38
CA LEU A 48 12.05 0.20 8.63
C LEU A 48 12.92 0.88 9.69
N ASN A 49 12.60 0.65 10.96
CA ASN A 49 13.50 0.92 12.07
C ASN A 49 14.50 -0.24 12.24
N PRO A 50 15.59 -0.04 13.02
CA PRO A 50 16.56 -1.11 13.35
C PRO A 50 15.94 -2.37 13.99
N ASP A 51 14.75 -2.25 14.58
CA ASP A 51 14.02 -3.37 15.18
C ASP A 51 13.03 -4.05 14.22
N GLY A 52 13.05 -3.67 12.93
CA GLY A 52 12.18 -4.21 11.88
C GLY A 52 10.77 -3.61 11.86
N SER A 53 10.46 -2.64 12.71
CA SER A 53 9.15 -1.97 12.67
C SER A 53 9.03 -1.02 11.48
N LEU A 54 7.84 -0.97 10.87
CA LEU A 54 7.54 -0.11 9.73
C LEU A 54 7.46 1.35 10.16
N ARG A 55 8.11 2.23 9.39
CA ARG A 55 8.04 3.69 9.55
C ARG A 55 7.10 4.26 8.49
N LEU A 56 6.05 4.93 8.95
CA LEU A 56 5.03 5.54 8.11
C LEU A 56 5.02 7.05 8.33
N GLY A 57 5.15 7.83 7.25
CA GLY A 57 5.02 9.28 7.28
C GLY A 57 3.57 9.70 7.06
N THR A 58 2.93 10.25 8.08
CA THR A 58 1.50 10.67 8.02
C THR A 58 1.33 12.15 7.68
N GLY A 59 2.41 12.94 7.79
CA GLY A 59 2.41 14.38 7.52
C GLY A 59 3.82 14.96 7.52
N PRO A 60 3.96 16.29 7.30
CA PRO A 60 5.27 16.95 7.26
C PRO A 60 6.04 16.78 8.58
N GLY A 61 7.09 15.96 8.55
CA GLY A 61 7.91 15.67 9.72
C GLY A 61 7.28 14.72 10.75
N GLU A 62 6.05 14.26 10.52
CA GLU A 62 5.38 13.30 11.38
C GLU A 62 5.68 11.87 10.91
N THR A 63 6.19 11.03 11.81
CA THR A 63 6.49 9.63 11.53
C THR A 63 5.92 8.75 12.63
N HIS A 64 5.09 7.79 12.25
CA HIS A 64 4.56 6.74 13.11
C HIS A 64 5.28 5.43 12.87
N THR A 65 5.32 4.60 13.91
CA THR A 65 6.03 3.31 13.90
C THR A 65 5.07 2.18 14.22
N PHE A 66 5.05 1.15 13.37
CA PHE A 66 4.15 0.00 13.51
C PHE A 66 4.93 -1.32 13.48
N ARG A 67 4.77 -2.15 14.52
CA ARG A 67 5.38 -3.51 14.55
C ARG A 67 4.55 -4.55 13.81
N ILE A 68 3.23 -4.40 13.84
CA ILE A 68 2.27 -5.39 13.34
C ILE A 68 1.09 -4.63 12.73
N GLY A 69 0.66 -5.05 11.54
CA GLY A 69 -0.51 -4.51 10.85
C GLY A 69 -0.62 -5.09 9.44
N GLU A 70 -1.70 -4.76 8.76
CA GLU A 70 -1.87 -5.02 7.33
C GLU A 70 -1.64 -3.73 6.54
N ILE A 71 -0.90 -3.83 5.44
CA ILE A 71 -0.60 -2.70 4.55
C ILE A 71 -1.26 -2.92 3.20
N ARG A 72 -2.01 -1.93 2.74
CA ARG A 72 -2.69 -1.93 1.44
C ARG A 72 -2.27 -0.72 0.62
N LEU A 73 -1.99 -0.93 -0.66
CA LEU A 73 -1.78 0.17 -1.58
C LEU A 73 -3.04 1.02 -1.65
N ARG A 74 -2.86 2.34 -1.55
CA ARG A 74 -3.91 3.24 -2.01
C ARG A 74 -3.82 3.25 -3.53
N ALA A 75 -4.72 2.51 -4.18
CA ALA A 75 -4.94 2.68 -5.60
C ALA A 75 -5.38 4.12 -5.82
N SER A 76 -4.43 4.98 -6.14
CA SER A 76 -4.75 6.17 -6.90
C SER A 76 -5.27 5.60 -8.20
N ILE A 77 -6.59 5.60 -8.40
CA ILE A 77 -7.10 5.71 -9.75
C ILE A 77 -6.54 7.06 -10.21
N ASN A 78 -5.30 7.04 -10.73
CA ASN A 78 -4.82 8.07 -11.62
C ASN A 78 -5.86 8.03 -12.71
N HIS A 79 -6.76 9.01 -12.66
CA HIS A 79 -7.75 9.36 -13.66
C HIS A 79 -7.25 8.84 -15.01
N PHE A 80 -7.69 7.63 -15.39
CA PHE A 80 -7.51 7.17 -16.76
C PHE A 80 -8.23 8.26 -17.53
N SER A 81 -7.49 9.04 -18.33
CA SER A 81 -8.12 9.92 -19.28
C SER A 81 -8.98 9.02 -20.15
N GLU A 82 -10.27 8.96 -19.82
CA GLU A 82 -11.28 8.18 -20.52
C GLU A 82 -11.13 8.48 -22.00
N ALA A 83 -11.03 7.41 -22.79
CA ALA A 83 -11.22 7.50 -24.21
C ALA A 83 -12.56 8.22 -24.44
N PHE A 84 -12.51 9.44 -24.95
CA PHE A 84 -13.68 10.17 -25.40
C PHE A 84 -14.31 9.38 -26.56
N PHE A 85 -15.31 8.55 -26.28
CA PHE A 85 -16.21 8.09 -27.32
C PHE A 85 -17.17 9.24 -27.63
N ARG A 86 -17.04 9.77 -28.84
CA ARG A 86 -17.99 10.73 -29.41
C ARG A 86 -19.11 9.92 -30.04
N ASP A 87 -20.35 10.28 -29.75
CA ASP A 87 -21.47 9.84 -30.59
C ASP A 87 -21.34 10.45 -32.00
N ASP A 88 -22.15 9.99 -32.96
CA ASP A 88 -22.19 10.55 -34.31
C ASP A 88 -22.61 12.04 -34.33
N ALA A 89 -23.14 12.56 -33.21
CA ALA A 89 -23.49 13.96 -33.00
C ALA A 89 -22.35 14.80 -32.36
N GLY A 90 -21.22 14.19 -32.00
CA GLY A 90 -20.05 14.85 -31.44
C GLY A 90 -20.09 15.16 -29.94
N SER A 91 -21.05 14.62 -29.19
CA SER A 91 -21.19 14.82 -27.75
C SER A 91 -20.30 13.84 -26.97
N ALA A 92 -19.61 14.37 -25.95
CA ALA A 92 -18.77 13.60 -25.04
C ALA A 92 -19.58 13.17 -23.82
N PHE A 93 -19.58 11.88 -23.51
CA PHE A 93 -20.21 11.33 -22.30
C PHE A 93 -19.16 10.57 -21.48
N CYS A 94 -19.20 10.76 -20.15
CA CYS A 94 -18.51 9.90 -19.19
C CYS A 94 -19.44 8.74 -18.86
N ASP A 95 -18.95 7.50 -19.02
CA ASP A 95 -19.74 6.32 -18.68
C ASP A 95 -19.57 6.04 -17.19
N CYS A 96 -20.50 6.54 -16.38
CA CYS A 96 -20.54 6.29 -14.95
C CYS A 96 -21.41 5.07 -14.62
N ASP A 97 -21.23 3.94 -15.31
CA ASP A 97 -21.83 2.67 -14.90
C ASP A 97 -20.82 1.84 -14.09
N TYR A 98 -20.70 2.19 -12.81
CA TYR A 98 -20.28 1.24 -11.78
C TYR A 98 -21.38 1.16 -10.71
N VAL A 99 -22.35 0.28 -10.97
CA VAL A 99 -23.35 -0.14 -9.98
C VAL A 99 -22.59 -0.90 -8.88
N VAL A 100 -22.53 -0.33 -7.68
CA VAL A 100 -22.26 -1.11 -6.46
C VAL A 100 -23.52 -1.93 -6.15
N ASP A 101 -23.41 -3.23 -6.38
CA ASP A 101 -24.34 -4.24 -5.89
C ASP A 101 -24.12 -4.38 -4.37
N ASP A 102 -25.00 -3.76 -3.57
CA ASP A 102 -25.17 -4.11 -2.16
C ASP A 102 -26.57 -4.73 -2.00
N GLY A 103 -26.59 -6.06 -2.07
CA GLY A 103 -27.78 -6.88 -1.99
C GLY A 103 -28.59 -6.68 -0.71
N LEU A 104 -29.89 -6.42 -0.89
CA LEU A 104 -30.96 -6.74 0.05
C LEU A 104 -30.90 -8.21 0.49
N HIS A 105 -30.94 -8.49 1.79
CA HIS A 105 -31.64 -9.56 2.52
C HIS A 105 -31.39 -9.26 4.02
N SER A 106 -32.35 -9.07 4.93
CA SER A 106 -33.77 -9.41 5.03
C SER A 106 -34.47 -8.43 5.98
#